data_AF-A0A1N6V607-F1
#
_entry.id   AF-A0A1N6V607-F1
#
_cell.length_a   1.000
_cell.length_b   1.000
_cell.length_c   1.000
_cell.angle_alpha   90.00
_cell.angle_beta   90.00
_cell.angle_gamma   90.00
#
_symmetry.space_group_name_H-M   'P 1'
#
loop_
_entity.id
_entity.type
_entity.pdbx_description
1 polymer ?
#
loop_
_entity_poly.entity_id
_entity_poly.type
_entity_poly.pdbx_seq_one_letter_code
_entity_poly.pdbx_strand_id
1 'polypeptide(L)' 'MQSYEQHLETQRERVLHQLINYGCYKAKDGRHLYELSMLELKTMYTEIQKQRINSVLGER' A
#
# COMPACT_ATOMS: atom_id res chain seq x y z
N MET A 1 15.39 23.02 0.38
CA MET A 1 13.93 23.01 0.46
C MET A 1 13.46 21.77 -0.28
N GLN A 2 13.00 20.72 0.40
CA GLN A 2 12.42 19.56 -0.30
C GLN A 2 11.09 19.99 -0.91
N SER A 3 10.95 19.96 -2.23
CA SER A 3 9.69 20.30 -2.90
C SER A 3 8.58 19.34 -2.47
N TYR A 4 7.35 19.85 -2.37
CA TYR A 4 6.14 19.08 -2.06
C TYR A 4 6.02 17.79 -2.91
N GLU A 5 6.42 17.87 -4.18
CA GLU A 5 6.45 16.74 -5.11
C GLU A 5 7.41 15.63 -4.67
N GLN A 6 8.61 15.98 -4.18
CA GLN A 6 9.57 14.99 -3.67
C GLN A 6 9.06 14.31 -2.40
N HIS A 7 8.34 15.05 -1.54
CA HIS A 7 7.73 14.46 -0.35
C HIS A 7 6.64 13.45 -0.73
N LEU A 8 5.80 13.80 -1.72
CA LEU A 8 4.75 12.93 -2.24
C LEU A 8 5.32 11.66 -2.87
N GLU A 9 6.37 11.80 -3.68
CA GLU A 9 7.06 10.67 -4.29
C GLU A 9 7.68 9.74 -3.24
N THR A 10 8.34 10.29 -2.23
CA THR A 10 8.91 9.52 -1.12
C THR A 10 7.83 8.76 -0.35
N GLN A 11 6.68 9.39 -0.09
CA GLN A 11 5.57 8.72 0.59
C GLN A 11 4.99 7.59 -0.26
N ARG A 12 4.87 7.83 -1.57
CA ARG A 12 4.37 6.83 -2.52
C ARG A 12 5.29 5.61 -2.57
N GLU A 13 6.59 5.82 -2.69
CA GLU A 13 7.59 4.76 -2.70
C GLU A 13 7.55 3.93 -1.41
N ARG A 14 7.42 4.57 -0.25
CA ARG A 14 7.26 3.87 1.03
C ARG A 14 6.05 2.92 1.04
N VAL A 15 4.90 3.38 0.56
CA VAL A 15 3.68 2.55 0.52
C VAL A 15 3.85 1.40 -0.48
N LEU A 16 4.48 1.64 -1.63
CA LEU A 16 4.80 0.59 -2.60
C LEU A 16 5.68 -0.50 -1.99
N HIS A 17 6.76 -0.12 -1.31
CA HIS A 17 7.67 -1.06 -0.66
C HIS A 17 6.96 -1.87 0.43
N GLN A 18 6.07 -1.23 1.19
CA GLN A 18 5.26 -1.95 2.17
C GLN A 18 4.32 -2.97 1.53
N LEU A 19 3.61 -2.60 0.46
CA LEU A 19 2.73 -3.52 -0.26
C LEU A 19 3.49 -4.71 -0.84
N ILE A 20 4.68 -4.46 -1.42
CA ILE A 20 5.58 -5.49 -1.91
C ILE A 20 6.03 -6.43 -0.80
N ASN A 21 6.37 -5.90 0.39
CA ASN A 21 6.72 -6.71 1.56
C ASN A 21 5.56 -7.58 2.07
N TYR A 22 4.30 -7.22 1.76
CA TYR A 22 3.13 -8.08 2.01
C TYR A 22 2.89 -9.11 0.90
N GLY A 23 3.75 -9.19 -0.12
CA GLY A 23 3.56 -10.07 -1.28
C GLY A 23 2.49 -9.55 -2.25
N CYS A 24 2.08 -8.28 -2.13
CA CYS A 24 1.14 -7.67 -3.04
C CYS A 24 1.90 -6.94 -4.16
N TYR A 25 1.73 -7.39 -5.40
CA TYR A 25 2.42 -6.82 -6.57
C TYR A 25 1.46 -6.22 -7.60
N LYS A 26 0.16 -6.52 -7.46
CA LYS A 26 -0.91 -6.07 -8.36
C LYS A 26 -2.15 -5.70 -7.56
N ALA A 27 -2.89 -4.74 -8.09
CA ALA A 27 -4.22 -4.40 -7.63
C ALA A 27 -5.20 -5.55 -7.86
N LYS A 28 -6.34 -5.51 -7.17
CA LYS A 28 -7.46 -6.44 -7.39
C LYS A 28 -7.99 -6.39 -8.83
N ASP A 29 -7.84 -5.25 -9.53
CA ASP A 29 -8.26 -5.10 -10.93
C ASP A 29 -7.20 -5.58 -11.95
N GLY A 30 -6.01 -6.00 -11.50
CA GLY A 30 -4.94 -6.51 -12.35
C GLY A 30 -3.86 -5.50 -12.73
N ARG A 31 -4.10 -4.19 -12.51
CA ARG A 31 -3.09 -3.13 -12.64
C ARG A 31 -1.89 -3.32 -11.71
N HIS A 32 -0.73 -2.86 -12.14
CA HIS A 32 0.47 -2.82 -11.32
C HIS A 32 0.41 -1.70 -10.27
N LEU A 33 1.11 -1.87 -9.14
CA LEU A 33 1.06 -0.89 -8.05
C LEU A 33 1.54 0.51 -8.45
N TYR A 34 2.50 0.63 -9.38
CA TYR A 34 3.00 1.92 -9.85
C TYR A 34 2.01 2.64 -10.79
N GLU A 35 0.97 1.97 -11.25
CA GLU A 35 -0.13 2.57 -12.02
C GLU A 35 -1.22 3.14 -11.12
N LEU A 36 -1.19 2.79 -9.83
CA LEU A 36 -2.17 3.23 -8.84
C LEU A 36 -1.85 4.63 -8.31
N SER A 37 -2.92 5.38 -8.03
CA SER A 37 -2.86 6.65 -7.32
C SER A 37 -2.47 6.46 -5.85
N MET A 38 -2.01 7.53 -5.20
CA MET A 38 -1.66 7.50 -3.78
C MET A 38 -2.84 7.09 -2.88
N LEU A 39 -4.07 7.46 -3.27
CA LEU A 39 -5.28 7.10 -2.53
C LEU A 39 -5.59 5.60 -2.64
N GLU A 40 -5.46 5.04 -3.84
CA GLU A 40 -5.64 3.60 -4.08
C GLU A 40 -4.60 2.77 -3.32
N LEU A 41 -3.33 3.18 -3.37
CA LEU A 41 -2.23 2.53 -2.64
C LEU A 41 -2.47 2.53 -1.12
N LYS A 42 -2.88 3.67 -0.55
CA LYS A 42 -3.22 3.76 0.88
C LYS A 42 -4.41 2.89 1.25
N THR A 43 -5.44 2.85 0.40
CA THR A 43 -6.62 2.02 0.62
C THR A 43 -6.22 0.55 0.64
N MET A 44 -5.48 0.08 -0.36
CA MET A 44 -4.99 -1.30 -0.42
C MET A 44 -4.14 -1.66 0.79
N TYR A 45 -3.20 -0.80 1.17
CA TYR A 45 -2.36 -1.01 2.36
C TYR A 45 -3.23 -1.16 3.62
N THR A 46 -4.21 -0.28 3.79
CA THR A 46 -5.13 -0.31 4.93
C THR A 46 -5.99 -1.58 4.95
N GLU A 47 -6.49 -2.03 3.80
CA GLU A 47 -7.22 -3.29 3.70
C GLU A 47 -6.36 -4.49 4.11
N ILE A 48 -5.11 -4.56 3.63
CA ILE A 48 -4.17 -5.64 3.98
C ILE A 48 -3.87 -5.61 5.48
N GLN A 49 -3.64 -4.43 6.07
CA GLN A 49 -3.44 -4.31 7.52
C GLN A 49 -4.66 -4.81 8.29
N LYS A 50 -5.88 -4.42 7.88
CA LYS A 50 -7.12 -4.87 8.53
C LYS A 50 -7.31 -6.39 8.43
N GLN A 51 -7.07 -6.98 7.26
CA GLN A 51 -7.14 -8.44 7.09
C GLN A 51 -6.14 -9.16 7.99
N ARG A 52 -4.92 -8.64 8.11
CA ARG A 52 -3.91 -9.22 9.00
C ARG A 52 -4.31 -9.12 10.48
N ILE A 53 -4.83 -7.97 10.91
CA ILE A 53 -5.33 -7.77 12.29
C ILE A 53 -6.47 -8.75 12.58
N ASN A 54 -7.43 -8.88 11.67
CA ASN A 54 -8.55 -9.81 11.83
C ASN A 54 -8.09 -11.28 11.81
N SER A 55 -7.07 -11.63 11.03
CA SER A 55 -6.47 -12.96 11.04
C SER A 55 -5.79 -13.28 12.38
N VAL A 56 -5.09 -12.31 12.97
CA VAL A 56 -4.41 -12.47 14.26
C VAL A 56 -5.39 -12.51 15.44
N LEU A 57 -6.52 -11.80 15.35
CA LEU A 57 -7.54 -11.75 16.40
C LEU A 57 -8.62 -12.85 16.27
N GLY A 58 -8.72 -13.51 15.13
CA GLY A 58 -9.68 -14.58 14.86
C GLY A 58 -9.23 -15.99 15.29
N GLU A 59 -7.97 -16.16 15.69
CA GLU A 59 -7.47 -17.38 16.31
C GLU A 59 -7.58 -17.28 17.84
N ARG A 60 -8.81 -17.39 18.38
CA ARG A 60 -9.04 -17.63 19.81
C ARG A 60 -10.39 -18.26 20.10
#